data_AF-A0A517KWS7-F1
#
_entry.id   AF-A0A517KWS7-F1
#
_cell.length_a   1.000
_cell.length_b   1.000
_cell.length_c   1.000
_cell.angle_alpha   90.00
_cell.angle_beta   90.00
_cell.angle_gamma   90.00
#
_symmetry.space_group_name_H-M   'P 1'
#
loop_
_entity.id
_entity.type
_entity.pdbx_description
1 polymer ?
#
loop_
_entity_poly.entity_id
_entity_poly.type
_entity_poly.pdbx_seq_one_letter_code
_entity_poly.pdbx_strand_id
1 'polypeptide(L)'
;MAAQLPNFDIVDTCADGFQTSATNYAQAAHDHATAAQNHANHVTTFVPELKKYRNVAAPDLQQILDRMNTMARDFGARFDTIDNRFDAVENRLDTIDGRLNTLGTKMQAANHNGMARTQNSHLGQDSDTLALLHNWENNAEIDGYPNTVGDIKTMRRRDMEVVLTALGAPVPAALEERREAVRIALGLKPPVSSFL
;
A
#
# COMPACT_ATOMS: atom_id res chain seq x y z
N MET A 1 28.32 -1.38 -102.85
CA MET A 1 27.51 -1.66 -101.66
C MET A 1 26.27 -2.42 -102.12
N ALA A 2 26.30 -3.75 -102.06
CA ALA A 2 25.10 -4.55 -102.31
C ALA A 2 24.38 -4.71 -100.96
N ALA A 3 23.22 -4.06 -100.81
CA ALA A 3 22.36 -4.28 -99.67
C ALA A 3 21.73 -5.65 -99.83
N GLN A 4 22.21 -6.62 -99.04
CA GLN A 4 21.68 -7.97 -99.00
C GLN A 4 20.26 -7.91 -98.46
N LEU A 5 19.27 -8.21 -99.32
CA LEU A 5 17.87 -8.27 -98.92
C LEU A 5 17.71 -9.44 -97.93
N PRO A 6 17.01 -9.25 -96.80
CA PRO A 6 16.78 -10.34 -95.86
C PRO A 6 15.94 -11.42 -96.56
N ASN A 7 16.47 -12.64 -96.57
CA ASN A 7 15.75 -13.83 -97.05
C ASN A 7 14.61 -14.10 -96.06
N PHE A 8 13.40 -13.68 -96.42
CA PHE A 8 12.22 -13.85 -95.57
C PHE A 8 11.58 -15.20 -95.89
N ASP A 9 11.93 -16.21 -95.10
CA ASP A 9 11.33 -17.54 -95.24
C ASP A 9 9.98 -17.56 -94.52
N ILE A 10 8.90 -17.41 -95.30
CA ILE A 10 7.52 -17.38 -94.81
C ILE A 10 7.18 -18.71 -94.13
N VAL A 11 7.78 -19.82 -94.58
CA VAL A 11 7.56 -21.15 -94.00
C VAL A 11 8.13 -21.21 -92.59
N ASP A 12 9.34 -20.68 -92.37
CA ASP A 12 9.95 -20.60 -91.05
C ASP A 12 9.15 -19.70 -90.10
N THR A 13 8.68 -18.55 -90.61
CA THR A 13 7.88 -17.61 -89.79
C THR A 13 6.54 -18.21 -89.34
N CYS A 14 5.86 -18.97 -90.21
CA CYS A 14 4.63 -19.68 -89.85
C CYS A 14 4.90 -20.86 -88.91
N ALA A 15 5.98 -21.62 -89.14
CA ALA A 15 6.40 -22.71 -88.27
C ALA A 15 6.70 -22.21 -86.85
N ASP A 16 7.43 -21.11 -86.72
CA ASP A 16 7.71 -20.44 -85.44
C ASP A 16 6.42 -19.95 -84.75
N GLY A 17 5.46 -19.42 -85.51
CA GLY A 17 4.16 -18.99 -84.99
C GLY A 17 3.31 -20.15 -84.46
N PHE A 18 3.30 -21.29 -85.16
CA PHE A 18 2.64 -22.51 -84.68
C PHE A 18 3.33 -23.08 -83.45
N GLN A 19 4.66 -23.10 -83.44
CA GLN A 19 5.45 -23.55 -82.30
C GLN A 19 5.20 -22.66 -81.07
N THR A 20 5.21 -21.34 -81.25
CA THR A 20 4.91 -20.37 -80.18
C THR A 20 3.49 -20.54 -79.63
N SER A 21 2.51 -20.74 -80.53
CA SER A 21 1.12 -20.96 -80.12
C SER A 21 0.98 -22.28 -79.34
N ALA A 22 1.62 -23.36 -79.81
CA ALA A 22 1.64 -24.64 -79.13
C ALA A 22 2.31 -24.55 -77.74
N THR A 23 3.43 -23.83 -77.61
CA THR A 23 4.08 -23.60 -76.30
C THR A 23 3.21 -22.76 -75.37
N ASN A 24 2.51 -21.75 -75.88
CA ASN A 24 1.61 -20.92 -75.07
C ASN A 24 0.42 -21.73 -74.56
N TYR A 25 -0.18 -22.58 -75.40
CA TYR A 25 -1.24 -23.49 -74.96
C TYR A 25 -0.74 -24.51 -73.94
N ALA A 26 0.46 -25.07 -74.13
CA ALA A 26 1.07 -25.99 -73.18
C ALA A 26 1.36 -25.30 -71.83
N GLN A 27 1.85 -24.07 -71.83
CA GLN A 27 2.11 -23.28 -70.62
C GLN A 27 0.81 -22.93 -69.91
N ALA A 28 -0.21 -22.46 -70.62
CA ALA A 28 -1.53 -22.18 -70.04
C ALA A 28 -2.13 -23.44 -69.40
N ALA A 29 -2.02 -24.60 -70.07
CA ALA A 29 -2.46 -25.88 -69.50
C ALA A 29 -1.68 -26.24 -68.23
N HIS A 30 -0.37 -26.00 -68.18
CA HIS A 30 0.46 -26.21 -67.00
C HIS A 30 0.10 -25.28 -65.84
N ASP A 31 -0.15 -24.00 -66.12
CA ASP A 31 -0.53 -23.00 -65.12
C ASP A 31 -1.91 -23.32 -64.54
N HIS A 32 -2.86 -23.72 -65.38
CA HIS A 32 -4.18 -24.17 -64.95
C HIS A 32 -4.09 -25.46 -64.09
N ALA A 33 -3.24 -26.41 -64.46
CA ALA A 33 -3.01 -27.62 -63.67
C ALA A 33 -2.40 -27.27 -62.30
N THR A 34 -1.46 -26.33 -62.25
CA THR A 34 -0.83 -25.84 -61.03
C THR A 34 -1.84 -25.11 -60.12
N ALA A 35 -2.67 -24.23 -60.68
CA ALA A 35 -3.72 -23.55 -59.93
C ALA A 35 -4.75 -24.54 -59.35
N ALA A 36 -5.16 -25.54 -60.14
CA ALA A 36 -6.05 -26.59 -59.68
C ALA A 36 -5.43 -27.42 -58.54
N GLN A 37 -4.13 -27.75 -58.63
CA GLN A 37 -3.42 -28.44 -57.56
C GLN A 37 -3.31 -27.59 -56.29
N ASN A 38 -3.05 -26.28 -56.42
CA ASN A 38 -3.01 -25.37 -55.28
C ASN A 38 -4.38 -25.27 -54.60
N HIS A 39 -5.47 -25.18 -55.36
CA HIS A 39 -6.83 -25.23 -54.81
C HIS A 39 -7.11 -26.57 -54.12
N ALA A 40 -6.72 -27.69 -54.73
CA ALA A 40 -6.86 -29.01 -54.12
C ALA A 40 -6.08 -29.11 -52.80
N ASN A 41 -4.85 -28.59 -52.75
CA ASN A 41 -4.03 -28.52 -51.54
C ASN A 41 -4.68 -27.64 -50.45
N HIS A 42 -5.26 -26.49 -50.82
CA HIS A 42 -6.00 -25.65 -49.89
C HIS A 42 -7.22 -26.37 -49.31
N VAL A 43 -8.00 -27.06 -50.16
CA VAL A 43 -9.19 -27.81 -49.71
C VAL A 43 -8.79 -28.97 -48.80
N THR A 44 -7.77 -29.74 -49.17
CA THR A 44 -7.29 -30.87 -48.35
C THR A 44 -6.69 -30.44 -47.02
N THR A 45 -6.11 -29.24 -46.94
CA THR A 45 -5.57 -28.69 -45.69
C THR A 45 -6.65 -28.04 -44.82
N PHE A 46 -7.58 -27.29 -45.42
CA PHE A 46 -8.54 -26.47 -44.67
C PHE A 46 -9.77 -27.25 -44.18
N VAL A 47 -10.27 -28.21 -44.97
CA VAL A 47 -11.47 -28.98 -44.63
C VAL A 47 -11.31 -29.80 -43.34
N PRO A 48 -10.17 -30.49 -43.09
CA PRO A 48 -9.93 -31.16 -41.81
C PRO A 48 -9.96 -30.21 -40.61
N GLU A 49 -9.41 -28.99 -40.75
CA GLU A 49 -9.43 -27.98 -39.69
C GLU A 49 -10.85 -27.51 -39.38
N LEU A 50 -11.68 -27.25 -40.39
CA LEU A 50 -13.10 -26.92 -40.17
C LEU A 50 -13.88 -28.05 -39.50
N LYS A 51 -13.58 -29.31 -39.86
CA LYS A 51 -14.23 -30.49 -39.26
C LYS A 51 -13.96 -30.61 -37.76
N LYS A 52 -12.84 -30.08 -37.24
CA LYS A 52 -12.56 -30.04 -35.79
C LYS A 52 -13.63 -29.29 -35.00
N TYR A 53 -14.30 -28.31 -35.64
CA TYR A 53 -15.32 -27.48 -35.00
C TYR A 53 -16.77 -27.90 -35.29
N ARG A 54 -16.98 -28.89 -36.17
CA ARG A 54 -18.33 -29.33 -36.60
C ARG A 54 -19.24 -29.78 -35.46
N ASN A 55 -18.66 -30.31 -34.38
CA ASN A 55 -19.41 -30.82 -33.24
C ASN A 55 -19.54 -29.78 -32.11
N VAL A 56 -19.05 -28.54 -32.30
CA VAL A 56 -19.27 -27.45 -31.37
C VAL A 56 -20.63 -26.84 -31.70
N ALA A 57 -21.64 -27.13 -30.90
CA ALA A 57 -22.97 -26.57 -31.11
C ALA A 57 -22.99 -25.11 -30.63
N ALA A 58 -23.74 -24.23 -31.31
CA ALA A 58 -23.91 -22.84 -30.86
C ALA A 58 -24.35 -22.70 -29.38
N PRO A 59 -25.23 -23.58 -28.84
CA PRO A 59 -25.53 -23.61 -27.41
C PRO A 59 -24.32 -23.85 -26.49
N ASP A 60 -23.34 -24.66 -26.91
CA ASP A 60 -22.13 -24.94 -26.12
C ASP A 60 -21.26 -23.68 -25.99
N LEU A 61 -21.13 -22.92 -27.08
CA LEU A 61 -20.40 -21.64 -27.08
C LEU A 61 -21.11 -20.63 -26.18
N GLN A 62 -22.44 -20.57 -26.23
CA GLN A 62 -23.22 -19.68 -25.37
C GLN A 62 -23.03 -20.04 -23.89
N GLN A 63 -23.04 -21.33 -23.56
CA GLN A 63 -22.79 -21.80 -22.19
C GLN A 63 -21.39 -21.41 -21.69
N ILE A 64 -20.38 -21.50 -22.55
CA ILE A 64 -19.01 -21.07 -22.23
C ILE A 64 -18.98 -19.56 -21.94
N LEU A 65 -19.62 -18.74 -22.78
CA LEU A 65 -19.70 -17.29 -22.57
C LEU A 65 -20.44 -16.93 -21.28
N ASP A 66 -21.55 -17.60 -20.98
CA ASP A 66 -22.31 -17.37 -19.75
C ASP A 66 -21.49 -17.74 -18.51
N ARG A 67 -20.72 -18.83 -18.59
CA ARG A 67 -19.79 -19.23 -17.53
C ARG A 67 -18.65 -18.23 -17.37
N MET A 68 -18.09 -17.71 -18.47
CA MET A 68 -17.07 -16.66 -18.45
C MET A 68 -17.59 -15.37 -17.80
N ASN A 69 -18.80 -14.94 -18.18
CA ASN A 69 -19.45 -13.76 -17.59
C ASN A 69 -19.71 -13.96 -16.08
N THR A 70 -20.12 -15.17 -15.69
CA THR A 70 -20.34 -15.51 -14.29
C THR A 70 -19.03 -15.48 -13.50
N MET A 71 -17.95 -16.06 -14.03
CA MET A 71 -16.63 -15.99 -13.42
C MET A 71 -16.14 -14.55 -13.30
N ALA A 72 -16.31 -13.71 -14.34
CA ALA A 72 -15.90 -12.31 -14.30
C ALA A 72 -16.64 -11.52 -13.20
N ARG A 73 -17.95 -11.76 -13.03
CA ARG A 73 -18.72 -11.14 -11.93
C ARG A 73 -18.25 -11.63 -10.56
N ASP A 74 -18.00 -12.93 -10.41
CA ASP A 74 -17.48 -13.49 -9.15
C ASP A 74 -16.11 -12.89 -8.79
N PHE A 75 -15.21 -12.78 -9.78
CA PHE A 75 -13.94 -12.08 -9.58
C PHE A 75 -14.12 -10.63 -9.16
N GLY A 76 -15.03 -9.89 -9.81
CA GLY A 76 -15.35 -8.52 -9.42
C GLY A 76 -15.79 -8.41 -7.95
N ALA A 77 -16.76 -9.22 -7.54
CA ALA A 77 -17.26 -9.24 -6.17
C ALA A 77 -16.16 -9.62 -5.14
N ARG A 78 -15.26 -10.52 -5.51
CA ARG A 78 -14.11 -10.88 -4.67
C ARG A 78 -13.10 -9.74 -4.56
N PHE A 79 -12.85 -8.99 -5.63
CA PHE A 79 -12.00 -7.80 -5.58
C PHE A 79 -12.64 -6.70 -4.72
N ASP A 80 -13.93 -6.42 -4.87
CA ASP A 80 -14.64 -5.47 -4.00
C ASP A 80 -14.53 -5.87 -2.52
N THR A 81 -14.63 -7.17 -2.22
CA THR A 81 -14.45 -7.68 -0.85
C THR A 81 -13.01 -7.50 -0.34
N ILE A 82 -12.03 -7.65 -1.23
CA ILE A 82 -10.62 -7.43 -0.89
C ILE A 82 -10.36 -5.94 -0.62
N ASP A 83 -10.90 -5.04 -1.43
CA ASP A 83 -10.75 -3.59 -1.26
C ASP A 83 -11.34 -3.15 0.08
N ASN A 84 -12.57 -3.56 0.39
CA ASN A 84 -13.18 -3.27 1.69
C ASN A 84 -12.35 -3.79 2.89
N ARG A 85 -11.67 -4.93 2.72
CA ARG A 85 -10.77 -5.47 3.76
C ARG A 85 -9.49 -4.65 3.88
N PHE A 86 -8.96 -4.13 2.77
CA PHE A 86 -7.80 -3.24 2.80
C PHE A 86 -8.14 -1.91 3.47
N ASP A 87 -9.29 -1.31 3.17
CA ASP A 87 -9.77 -0.10 3.86
C ASP A 87 -9.90 -0.34 5.38
N ALA A 88 -10.44 -1.49 5.78
CA ALA A 88 -10.54 -1.85 7.19
C ALA A 88 -9.16 -2.06 7.85
N VAL A 89 -8.16 -2.53 7.11
CA VAL A 89 -6.78 -2.65 7.60
C VAL A 89 -6.14 -1.28 7.75
N GLU A 90 -6.30 -0.38 6.79
CA GLU A 90 -5.77 0.99 6.84
C GLU A 90 -6.30 1.75 8.07
N ASN A 91 -7.62 1.74 8.29
CA ASN A 91 -8.24 2.35 9.47
C ASN A 91 -7.69 1.79 10.81
N ARG A 92 -7.38 0.48 10.84
CA ARG A 92 -6.77 -0.15 12.03
C ARG A 92 -5.32 0.29 12.23
N LEU A 93 -4.57 0.50 11.15
CA LEU A 93 -3.19 0.99 11.22
C LEU A 93 -3.16 2.44 11.72
N ASP A 94 -4.04 3.32 11.22
CA ASP A 94 -4.16 4.70 11.72
C ASP A 94 -4.46 4.75 13.22
N THR A 95 -5.34 3.86 13.68
CA THR A 95 -5.66 3.73 15.11
C THR A 95 -4.43 3.27 15.92
N ILE A 96 -3.64 2.35 15.38
CA ILE A 96 -2.40 1.87 16.02
C ILE A 96 -1.39 3.02 16.11
N ASP A 97 -1.19 3.78 15.04
CA ASP A 97 -0.26 4.92 15.01
C ASP A 97 -0.64 5.98 16.05
N GLY A 98 -1.93 6.31 16.17
CA GLY A 98 -2.42 7.22 17.22
C GLY A 98 -2.11 6.74 18.64
N ARG A 99 -2.26 5.42 18.90
CA ARG A 99 -1.94 4.82 20.20
C ARG A 99 -0.44 4.80 20.47
N LEU A 100 0.38 4.53 19.45
CA LEU A 100 1.84 4.55 19.57
C LEU A 100 2.37 5.96 19.83
N ASN A 101 1.82 6.97 19.17
CA ASN A 101 2.16 8.38 19.43
C ASN A 101 1.81 8.76 20.87
N THR A 102 0.62 8.38 21.36
CA THR A 102 0.21 8.61 22.75
C THR A 102 1.16 7.93 23.74
N LEU A 103 1.54 6.67 23.47
CA LEU A 103 2.49 5.95 24.32
C LEU A 103 3.87 6.61 24.32
N GLY A 104 4.35 7.07 23.15
CA GLY A 104 5.60 7.81 23.01
C GLY A 104 5.63 9.06 23.89
N THR A 105 4.57 9.86 23.87
CA THR A 105 4.45 11.05 24.73
C THR A 105 4.49 10.70 26.22
N LYS A 106 3.75 9.67 26.65
CA LYS A 106 3.76 9.23 28.05
C LYS A 106 5.13 8.68 28.49
N MET A 107 5.84 8.00 27.60
CA MET A 107 7.22 7.53 27.86
C MET A 107 8.20 8.70 28.00
N GLN A 108 8.09 9.73 27.17
CA GLN A 108 8.90 10.95 27.31
C GLN A 108 8.65 11.64 28.65
N ALA A 109 7.39 11.81 29.05
CA ALA A 109 7.02 12.38 30.34
C ALA A 109 7.56 11.53 31.51
N ALA A 110 7.44 10.21 31.44
CA ALA A 110 7.96 9.31 32.46
C ALA A 110 9.49 9.40 32.59
N ASN A 111 10.20 9.46 31.46
CA ASN A 111 11.66 9.60 31.46
C ASN A 111 12.10 10.95 32.03
N HIS A 112 11.48 12.05 31.57
CA HIS A 112 11.76 13.39 32.07
C HIS A 112 11.50 13.48 33.59
N ASN A 113 10.33 13.01 34.03
CA ASN A 113 9.96 13.03 35.44
C ASN A 113 10.85 12.12 36.30
N GLY A 114 11.29 10.98 35.78
CA GLY A 114 12.25 10.11 36.44
C GLY A 114 13.57 10.85 36.72
N MET A 115 14.11 11.52 35.71
CA MET A 115 15.34 12.32 35.84
C MET A 115 15.16 13.48 36.82
N ALA A 116 14.06 14.23 36.71
CA ALA A 116 13.76 15.35 37.61
C ALA A 116 13.58 14.90 39.07
N ARG A 117 12.89 13.77 39.32
CA ARG A 117 12.77 13.19 40.67
C ARG A 117 14.12 12.78 41.24
N THR A 118 14.99 12.18 40.43
CA THR A 118 16.36 11.85 40.87
C THR A 118 17.15 13.09 41.20
N GLN A 119 17.00 14.20 40.48
CA GLN A 119 17.64 15.47 40.85
C GLN A 119 17.05 16.04 42.15
N ASN A 120 15.72 16.09 42.24
CA ASN A 120 15.01 16.64 43.38
C ASN A 120 15.29 15.90 44.69
N SER A 121 15.54 14.58 44.66
CA SER A 121 15.82 13.80 45.87
C SER A 121 17.07 14.23 46.63
N HIS A 122 17.97 14.99 45.99
CA HIS A 122 19.18 15.53 46.61
C HIS A 122 18.94 16.91 47.25
N LEU A 123 17.77 17.51 47.06
CA LEU A 123 17.43 18.83 47.57
C LEU A 123 16.90 18.74 49.01
N GLY A 124 17.24 19.73 49.83
CA GLY A 124 16.88 19.73 51.25
C GLY A 124 16.69 21.11 51.86
N GLN A 125 17.21 22.17 51.25
CA GLN A 125 17.04 23.55 51.72
C GLN A 125 15.84 24.20 51.04
N ASP A 126 15.18 25.12 51.74
CA ASP A 126 14.01 25.82 51.19
C ASP A 126 14.35 26.66 49.95
N SER A 127 15.60 27.15 49.85
CA SER A 127 16.09 27.91 48.70
C SER A 127 16.47 27.05 47.49
N ASP A 128 16.50 25.73 47.64
CA ASP A 128 16.90 24.84 46.55
C ASP A 128 15.86 24.89 45.42
N THR A 129 16.34 25.12 44.20
CA THR A 129 15.51 25.16 42.99
C THR A 129 15.12 23.76 42.55
N LEU A 130 13.83 23.53 42.32
CA LEU A 130 13.31 22.25 41.87
C LEU A 130 13.55 22.06 40.37
N ALA A 131 13.96 20.86 39.99
CA ALA A 131 13.83 20.41 38.62
C ALA A 131 12.34 20.25 38.28
N LEU A 132 11.91 20.81 37.15
CA LEU A 132 10.53 20.78 36.69
C LEU A 132 10.13 19.34 36.34
N LEU A 133 8.95 18.91 36.79
CA LEU A 133 8.30 17.72 36.27
C LEU A 133 7.23 18.15 35.25
N HIS A 134 7.02 17.30 34.25
CA HIS A 134 6.04 17.46 33.21
C HIS A 134 4.78 16.63 33.50
N ASN A 135 3.67 17.01 32.89
CA ASN A 135 2.42 16.29 33.01
C ASN A 135 2.54 14.87 32.40
N TRP A 136 2.11 13.86 33.15
CA TRP A 136 2.27 12.45 32.77
C TRP A 136 1.51 12.07 31.49
N GLU A 137 0.45 12.79 31.15
CA GLU A 137 -0.45 12.45 30.04
C GLU A 137 0.02 13.03 28.70
N ASN A 138 0.52 14.26 28.72
CA ASN A 138 0.83 15.03 27.50
C ASN A 138 2.24 15.64 27.47
N ASN A 139 3.08 15.36 28.47
CA ASN A 139 4.45 15.89 28.58
C ASN A 139 4.54 17.44 28.59
N ALA A 140 3.45 18.15 28.87
CA ALA A 140 3.46 19.60 28.99
C ALA A 140 3.99 20.05 30.36
N GLU A 141 4.44 21.30 30.46
CA GLU A 141 4.77 21.90 31.75
C GLU A 141 3.52 21.98 32.65
N ILE A 142 3.75 21.90 33.95
CA ILE A 142 2.67 21.90 34.95
C ILE A 142 2.44 23.33 35.43
N ASP A 143 1.20 23.82 35.28
CA ASP A 143 0.80 25.13 35.80
C ASP A 143 0.82 25.15 37.33
N GLY A 144 1.31 26.24 37.92
CA GLY A 144 1.47 26.38 39.36
C GLY A 144 2.54 25.48 39.98
N TYR A 145 3.47 24.95 39.18
CA TYR A 145 4.60 24.18 39.70
C TYR A 145 5.50 25.03 40.61
N PRO A 146 5.90 24.54 41.80
CA PRO A 146 6.78 25.28 42.70
C PRO A 146 8.18 25.44 42.11
N ASN A 147 8.77 26.65 42.23
CA ASN A 147 10.12 26.90 41.73
C ASN A 147 11.20 26.39 42.70
N THR A 148 10.89 26.42 44.00
CA THR A 148 11.80 26.01 45.07
C THR A 148 11.15 25.03 46.06
N VAL A 149 11.97 24.33 46.84
CA VAL A 149 11.48 23.44 47.92
C VAL A 149 10.64 24.21 48.94
N GLY A 150 10.99 25.48 49.21
CA GLY A 150 10.27 26.35 50.14
C GLY A 150 8.87 26.71 49.66
N ASP A 151 8.67 26.90 48.36
CA ASP A 151 7.38 27.28 47.76
C ASP A 151 6.26 26.29 48.12
N ILE A 152 6.60 25.01 48.30
CA ILE A 152 5.65 23.94 48.66
C ILE A 152 4.96 24.23 49.99
N LYS A 153 5.64 24.88 50.94
CA LYS A 153 5.06 25.21 52.27
C LYS A 153 3.90 26.20 52.14
N THR A 154 4.01 27.13 51.19
CA THR A 154 3.05 28.22 50.97
C THR A 154 2.13 28.01 49.77
N MET A 155 2.26 26.90 49.04
CA MET A 155 1.40 26.58 47.89
C MET A 155 -0.09 26.60 48.24
N ARG A 156 -0.90 27.12 47.32
CA ARG A 156 -2.36 27.11 47.45
C ARG A 156 -2.88 25.69 47.24
N ARG A 157 -3.99 25.35 47.91
CA ARG A 157 -4.64 24.04 47.80
C ARG A 157 -4.96 23.62 46.36
N ARG A 158 -5.34 24.59 45.51
CA ARG A 158 -5.61 24.39 44.09
C ARG A 158 -4.35 24.06 43.29
N ASP A 159 -3.24 24.77 43.51
CA ASP A 159 -2.00 24.53 42.77
C ASP A 159 -1.44 23.14 43.11
N MET A 160 -1.53 22.71 44.38
CA MET A 160 -1.13 21.36 44.79
C MET A 160 -1.98 20.28 44.12
N GLU A 161 -3.27 20.54 43.94
CA GLU A 161 -4.16 19.63 43.21
C GLU A 161 -3.79 19.54 41.74
N VAL A 162 -3.53 20.67 41.08
CA VAL A 162 -3.06 20.70 39.68
C VAL A 162 -1.77 19.90 39.54
N VAL A 163 -0.77 20.12 40.40
CA VAL A 163 0.50 19.38 40.36
C VAL A 163 0.30 17.88 40.57
N LEU A 164 -0.44 17.48 41.61
CA LEU A 164 -0.66 16.06 41.90
C LEU A 164 -1.43 15.36 40.79
N THR A 165 -2.50 15.97 40.27
CA THR A 165 -3.27 15.42 39.16
C THR A 165 -2.43 15.34 37.88
N ALA A 166 -1.65 16.37 37.57
CA ALA A 166 -0.75 16.38 36.41
C ALA A 166 0.38 15.35 36.53
N LEU A 167 0.68 14.84 37.72
CA LEU A 167 1.66 13.76 37.94
C LEU A 167 1.01 12.38 38.10
N GLY A 168 -0.32 12.28 38.03
CA GLY A 168 -1.06 11.03 38.24
C GLY A 168 -1.01 10.54 39.69
N ALA A 169 -0.74 11.43 40.64
CA ALA A 169 -0.66 11.12 42.06
C ALA A 169 -2.03 11.30 42.75
N PRO A 170 -2.29 10.59 43.86
CA PRO A 170 -3.49 10.82 44.68
C PRO A 170 -3.56 12.25 45.19
N VAL A 171 -4.78 12.79 45.33
CA VAL A 171 -5.02 14.13 45.88
C VAL A 171 -5.73 14.01 47.23
N PRO A 172 -5.01 14.02 48.37
CA PRO A 172 -5.62 13.97 49.69
C PRO A 172 -6.54 15.16 49.96
N ALA A 173 -7.57 14.96 50.79
CA ALA A 173 -8.50 16.02 51.18
C ALA A 173 -7.87 16.98 52.21
N ALA A 174 -7.09 16.46 53.16
CA ALA A 174 -6.42 17.26 54.17
C ALA A 174 -5.26 18.06 53.57
N LEU A 175 -5.08 19.30 54.02
CA LEU A 175 -4.09 20.22 53.46
C LEU A 175 -2.64 19.74 53.70
N GLU A 176 -2.34 19.27 54.92
CA GLU A 176 -1.00 18.80 55.26
C GLU A 176 -0.64 17.51 54.53
N GLU A 177 -1.57 16.56 54.45
CA GLU A 177 -1.39 15.33 53.65
C GLU A 177 -1.18 15.66 52.17
N ARG A 178 -1.88 16.67 51.65
CA ARG A 178 -1.71 17.11 50.26
C ARG A 178 -0.33 17.75 50.03
N ARG A 179 0.19 18.55 50.98
CA ARG A 179 1.56 19.09 50.91
C ARG A 179 2.59 17.98 50.91
N GLU A 180 2.42 16.99 51.79
CA GLU A 180 3.32 15.85 51.86
C GLU A 180 3.25 15.01 50.58
N ALA A 181 2.05 14.80 50.03
CA ALA A 181 1.89 14.13 48.74
C ALA A 181 2.62 14.88 47.61
N VAL A 182 2.59 16.22 47.58
CA VAL A 182 3.38 17.00 46.62
C VAL A 182 4.86 16.74 46.81
N ARG A 183 5.39 16.83 48.04
CA ARG A 183 6.80 16.57 48.31
C ARG A 183 7.24 15.18 47.80
N ILE A 184 6.47 14.15 48.11
CA ILE A 184 6.73 12.77 47.68
C ILE A 184 6.66 12.67 46.14
N ALA A 185 5.62 13.24 45.52
CA ALA A 185 5.43 13.17 44.07
C ALA A 185 6.56 13.86 43.28
N LEU A 186 7.16 14.91 43.84
CA LEU A 186 8.30 15.63 43.28
C LEU A 186 9.65 14.94 43.54
N GLY A 187 9.68 13.86 44.33
CA GLY A 187 10.88 13.10 44.65
C GLY A 187 11.67 13.64 45.84
N LEU A 188 11.11 14.54 46.65
CA LEU A 188 11.78 15.09 47.83
C LEU A 188 11.78 14.09 49.00
N LYS A 189 12.80 14.21 49.87
CA LYS A 189 12.87 13.42 51.10
C LYS A 189 11.72 13.81 52.07
N PRO A 190 11.12 12.82 52.78
CA PRO A 190 10.12 13.10 53.81
C PRO A 190 10.68 14.04 54.89
N PRO A 191 9.88 14.98 55.42
CA PRO A 191 10.29 15.83 56.51
C PRO A 191 10.55 14.97 57.75
N VAL A 192 11.66 15.26 58.44
CA VAL A 192 12.21 14.52 59.60
C VAL A 192 11.26 14.39 60.81
N SER A 193 10.08 14.99 60.78
CA SER A 193 9.06 14.94 61.84
C SER A 193 8.17 13.68 61.84
N SER A 194 8.40 12.72 60.93
CA SER A 194 7.57 11.52 60.74
C SER A 194 8.13 10.25 61.41
N PHE A 195 9.23 10.34 62.17
CA PHE A 195 9.90 9.20 62.83
C PHE A 195 10.00 9.31 64.37
N LEU A 196 9.17 10.12 65.02
CA LEU A 196 9.06 10.19 66.48
C LEU A 196 7.61 10.00 66.94
#